data_AF-A0AA40DYD0-F1
#
_entry.id   AF-A0AA40DYD0-F1
#
_cell.length_a   1.000
_cell.length_b   1.000
_cell.length_c   1.000
_cell.angle_alpha   90.00
_cell.angle_beta   90.00
_cell.angle_gamma   90.00
#
_symmetry.space_group_name_H-M   'P 1'
#
loop_
_entity.id
_entity.type
_entity.pdbx_description
1 polymer ?
#
loop_
_entity_poly.entity_id
_entity_poly.type
_entity_poly.pdbx_seq_one_letter_code
_entity_poly.pdbx_strand_id
1 'polypeptide(L)'
;EGYTRLASLMGAHPETAILRRFGSLNALNLLYLQAELTNLENALQKEAKADADSGHFDRTLYGRDWQSLSESATTENGNPRQWELMLQVREKLKEYNEALHLQHNIAKIGQPNRRDFKFLQKWMSLPSMGNIYLLGSDSDIW
;
A
#
# COMPACT_ATOMS: atom_id res chain seq x y z
N GLU A 1 -29.51 10.29 -0.25
CA GLU A 1 -28.69 11.41 -0.78
C GLU A 1 -27.62 11.95 0.18
N GLY A 2 -27.39 11.36 1.37
CA GLY A 2 -26.44 11.89 2.36
C GLY A 2 -25.02 12.06 1.82
N TYR A 3 -24.41 11.00 1.28
CA TYR A 3 -23.05 11.06 0.71
C TYR A 3 -22.92 12.06 -0.43
N THR A 4 -23.89 12.10 -1.36
CA THR A 4 -23.84 13.03 -2.50
C THR A 4 -23.81 14.48 -2.03
N ARG A 5 -24.69 14.85 -1.08
CA ARG A 5 -24.74 16.21 -0.54
C ARG A 5 -23.49 16.54 0.28
N LEU A 6 -22.97 15.58 1.05
CA LEU A 6 -21.72 15.73 1.79
C LEU A 6 -20.53 15.96 0.84
N ALA A 7 -20.43 15.17 -0.23
CA ALA A 7 -19.40 15.32 -1.26
C ALA A 7 -19.52 16.67 -1.99
N SER A 8 -20.74 17.13 -2.30
CA SER A 8 -20.96 18.46 -2.87
C SER A 8 -20.50 19.58 -1.93
N LEU A 9 -20.77 19.48 -0.63
CA LEU A 9 -20.28 20.45 0.36
C LEU A 9 -18.75 20.44 0.41
N MET A 10 -18.13 19.27 0.56
CA MET A 10 -16.67 19.14 0.65
C MET A 10 -15.95 19.60 -0.63
N GLY A 11 -16.57 19.40 -1.80
CA GLY A 11 -16.05 19.90 -3.07
C GLY A 11 -16.14 21.43 -3.20
N ALA A 12 -17.20 22.04 -2.66
CA ALA A 12 -17.35 23.50 -2.63
C ALA A 12 -16.51 24.18 -1.53
N HIS A 13 -16.27 23.47 -0.43
CA HIS A 13 -15.60 23.95 0.78
C HIS A 13 -14.55 22.93 1.26
N PRO A 14 -13.34 22.91 0.66
CA PRO A 14 -12.31 21.91 0.94
C PRO A 14 -11.90 21.81 2.43
N GLU A 15 -12.03 22.88 3.20
CA GLU A 15 -11.81 22.90 4.66
C GLU A 15 -12.76 21.98 5.44
N THR A 16 -13.90 21.64 4.83
CA THR A 16 -14.88 20.70 5.39
C THR A 16 -14.64 19.25 4.97
N ALA A 17 -13.64 18.99 4.11
CA ALA A 17 -13.25 17.66 3.65
C ALA A 17 -12.50 16.87 4.74
N ILE A 18 -13.21 16.59 5.83
CA ILE A 18 -12.70 15.85 6.99
C ILE A 18 -12.94 14.38 6.73
N LEU A 19 -11.86 13.60 6.58
CA LEU A 19 -11.93 12.17 6.27
C LEU A 19 -11.13 11.37 7.30
N ARG A 20 -11.60 10.16 7.59
CA ARG A 20 -10.89 9.25 8.50
C ARG A 20 -9.55 8.84 7.88
N ARG A 21 -8.47 9.00 8.65
CA ARG A 21 -7.10 8.67 8.21
C ARG A 21 -6.76 7.18 8.13
N PHE A 22 -7.64 6.31 8.64
CA PHE A 22 -7.43 4.86 8.72
C PHE A 22 -6.05 4.41 9.26
N GLY A 23 -5.51 5.12 10.25
CA GLY A 23 -4.11 4.97 10.70
C GLY A 23 -3.72 3.54 11.08
N SER A 24 -4.54 2.86 11.89
CA SER A 24 -4.27 1.47 12.29
C SER A 24 -4.37 0.49 11.13
N LEU A 25 -5.29 0.70 10.18
CA LEU A 25 -5.45 -0.18 9.03
C LEU A 25 -4.28 -0.03 8.05
N ASN A 26 -3.83 1.20 7.80
CA ASN A 26 -2.65 1.46 6.97
C ASN A 26 -1.37 0.88 7.60
N ALA A 27 -1.22 1.00 8.93
CA ALA A 27 -0.10 0.39 9.65
C ALA A 27 -0.14 -1.14 9.55
N LEU A 28 -1.33 -1.74 9.72
CA LEU A 28 -1.52 -3.19 9.57
C LEU A 28 -1.13 -3.66 8.16
N ASN A 29 -1.54 -2.94 7.12
CA ASN A 29 -1.17 -3.25 5.73
C ASN A 29 0.36 -3.23 5.55
N LEU A 30 1.04 -2.19 6.05
CA LEU A 30 2.50 -2.09 5.97
C LEU A 30 3.22 -3.24 6.69
N LEU A 31 2.70 -3.69 7.84
CA LEU A 31 3.25 -4.82 8.58
C LEU A 31 3.13 -6.13 7.79
N TYR A 32 2.00 -6.36 7.11
CA TYR A 32 1.85 -7.53 6.23
C TYR A 32 2.77 -7.47 5.02
N LEU A 33 2.87 -6.32 4.35
CA LEU A 33 3.80 -6.13 3.22
C LEU A 33 5.25 -6.38 3.64
N GLN A 34 5.64 -5.92 4.83
CA GLN A 34 6.97 -6.18 5.40
C GLN A 34 7.20 -7.68 5.64
N ALA A 35 6.21 -8.39 6.19
CA ALA A 35 6.30 -9.84 6.41
C ALA A 35 6.42 -10.61 5.08
N GLU A 36 5.63 -10.25 4.07
CA GLU A 36 5.70 -10.83 2.72
C GLU A 36 7.07 -10.61 2.08
N LEU A 37 7.58 -9.37 2.13
CA LEU A 37 8.92 -9.04 1.63
C LEU A 37 10.03 -9.83 2.34
N THR A 38 9.93 -9.95 3.66
CA THR A 38 10.90 -10.73 4.45
C THR A 38 10.90 -12.19 4.03
N ASN A 39 9.72 -12.77 3.76
CA ASN A 39 9.63 -14.14 3.28
C ASN A 39 10.22 -14.30 1.86
N LEU A 40 9.92 -13.37 0.95
CA LEU A 40 10.45 -13.37 -0.41
C LEU A 40 11.98 -13.18 -0.43
N GLU A 41 12.51 -12.28 0.39
CA GLU A 41 13.95 -12.04 0.55
C GLU A 41 14.65 -13.32 1.04
N ASN A 42 14.11 -13.98 2.07
CA ASN A 42 14.64 -15.24 2.57
C ASN A 42 14.62 -16.35 1.50
N ALA A 43 13.54 -16.44 0.72
CA ALA A 43 13.44 -17.42 -0.37
C ALA A 43 14.47 -17.13 -1.46
N LEU A 44 14.62 -15.86 -1.86
CA LEU A 44 15.58 -15.44 -2.88
C LEU A 44 17.03 -15.73 -2.44
N GLN A 45 17.37 -15.43 -1.19
CA GLN A 45 18.70 -15.73 -0.64
C GLN A 45 19.00 -17.23 -0.63
N LYS A 46 18.02 -18.06 -0.26
CA LYS A 46 18.15 -19.53 -0.29
C LYS A 46 18.35 -20.05 -1.71
N GLU A 47 17.58 -19.56 -2.66
CA GLU A 47 17.68 -19.99 -4.06
C GLU A 47 19.02 -19.56 -4.67
N ALA A 48 19.41 -18.30 -4.48
CA ALA A 48 20.69 -17.78 -4.95
C ALA A 48 21.89 -18.58 -4.39
N LYS A 49 21.80 -19.02 -3.13
CA LYS A 49 22.80 -19.91 -2.53
C LYS A 49 22.77 -21.29 -3.17
N ALA A 50 21.59 -21.88 -3.37
CA ALA A 50 21.46 -23.19 -4.02
C ALA A 50 21.97 -23.17 -5.46
N ASP A 51 21.73 -22.10 -6.23
CA ASP A 51 22.28 -21.91 -7.58
C ASP A 51 23.81 -21.83 -7.56
N ALA A 52 24.38 -21.06 -6.62
CA ALA A 52 25.83 -20.93 -6.45
C ALA A 52 26.52 -22.24 -6.06
N ASP A 53 25.88 -23.03 -5.19
CA ASP A 53 26.39 -24.30 -4.68
C ASP A 53 26.04 -25.50 -5.58
N SER A 54 25.32 -25.28 -6.70
CA SER A 54 24.76 -26.35 -7.55
C SER A 54 25.78 -27.17 -8.35
N GLY A 55 27.01 -26.66 -8.52
CA GLY A 55 28.01 -27.22 -9.43
C GLY A 55 27.68 -27.06 -10.92
N HIS A 56 26.56 -26.42 -11.28
CA HIS A 56 26.17 -26.15 -12.66
C HIS A 56 26.76 -24.81 -13.13
N PHE A 57 27.60 -24.84 -14.17
CA PHE A 57 28.33 -23.67 -14.65
C PHE A 57 27.43 -22.44 -14.82
N ASP A 58 26.33 -22.55 -15.57
CA ASP A 58 25.45 -21.40 -15.84
C ASP A 58 24.78 -20.83 -14.57
N ARG A 59 24.42 -21.69 -13.60
CA ARG A 59 23.74 -21.26 -12.37
C ARG A 59 24.70 -20.53 -11.43
N THR A 60 25.98 -20.91 -11.43
CA THR A 60 27.00 -20.17 -10.66
C THR A 60 27.22 -18.75 -11.18
N LEU A 61 26.84 -18.45 -12.42
CA LEU A 61 26.95 -17.12 -13.02
C LEU A 61 25.80 -16.19 -12.63
N TYR A 62 24.66 -16.70 -12.16
CA TYR A 62 23.47 -15.88 -11.89
C TYR A 62 23.71 -14.73 -10.91
N GLY A 63 24.56 -14.94 -9.91
CA GLY A 63 24.92 -13.88 -8.95
C GLY A 63 25.89 -12.82 -9.48
N ARG A 64 26.47 -13.04 -10.68
CA ARG A 64 27.50 -12.18 -11.28
C ARG A 64 27.10 -11.59 -12.62
N ASP A 65 26.19 -12.26 -13.34
CA ASP A 65 25.70 -11.83 -14.64
C ASP A 65 24.16 -11.82 -14.66
N TRP A 66 23.62 -10.62 -14.84
CA TRP A 66 22.19 -10.41 -14.93
C TRP A 66 21.60 -11.09 -16.16
N GLN A 67 22.30 -11.10 -17.30
CA GLN A 67 21.76 -11.68 -18.53
C GLN A 67 21.51 -13.18 -18.34
N SER A 68 22.52 -13.91 -17.85
CA SER A 68 22.42 -15.32 -17.47
C SER A 68 21.26 -15.62 -16.52
N LEU A 69 21.07 -14.78 -15.49
CA LEU A 69 19.95 -14.94 -14.56
C LEU A 69 18.60 -14.66 -15.24
N SER A 70 18.49 -13.61 -16.05
CA SER A 70 17.22 -13.20 -16.67
C SER A 70 16.74 -14.14 -17.77
N GLU A 71 17.67 -14.80 -18.47
CA GLU A 71 17.39 -15.74 -19.57
C GLU A 71 17.23 -17.20 -19.07
N SER A 72 17.43 -17.44 -17.77
CA SER A 72 17.37 -18.77 -17.13
C SER A 72 16.11 -19.58 -17.40
N ALA A 73 14.97 -18.94 -17.71
CA ALA A 73 13.72 -19.60 -18.08
C ALA A 73 13.74 -20.20 -19.50
N THR A 74 14.61 -19.70 -20.37
CA THR A 74 14.72 -20.08 -21.79
C THR A 74 15.96 -20.93 -22.08
N THR A 75 16.89 -21.01 -21.13
CA THR A 75 18.07 -21.88 -21.22
C THR A 75 17.69 -23.34 -20.94
N GLU A 76 18.14 -24.26 -21.79
CA GLU A 76 17.78 -25.70 -21.73
C GLU A 76 18.08 -26.38 -20.38
N ASN A 77 19.08 -25.88 -19.63
CA ASN A 77 19.43 -26.35 -18.28
C ASN A 77 19.40 -25.24 -17.23
N GLY A 78 18.69 -24.15 -17.50
CA GLY A 78 18.55 -23.02 -16.58
C GLY A 78 17.59 -23.32 -15.43
N ASN A 79 17.73 -22.56 -14.34
CA ASN A 79 16.77 -22.55 -13.24
C ASN A 79 16.14 -21.16 -13.12
N PRO A 80 14.87 -20.97 -13.53
CA PRO A 80 14.22 -19.65 -13.51
C PRO A 80 13.90 -19.14 -12.11
N ARG A 81 13.99 -20.00 -11.09
CA ARG A 81 13.41 -19.73 -9.78
C ARG A 81 13.97 -18.49 -9.10
N GLN A 82 15.28 -18.26 -9.18
CA GLN A 82 15.91 -17.08 -8.60
C GLN A 82 15.40 -15.80 -9.28
N TRP A 83 15.22 -15.82 -10.60
CA TRP A 83 14.72 -14.68 -11.36
C TRP A 83 13.24 -14.41 -11.07
N GLU A 84 12.41 -15.45 -11.01
CA GLU A 84 11.00 -15.35 -10.61
C GLU A 84 10.83 -14.72 -9.23
N LEU A 85 11.63 -15.15 -8.25
CA LEU A 85 11.63 -14.58 -6.90
C LEU A 85 12.07 -13.11 -6.92
N MET A 86 13.08 -12.77 -7.73
CA MET A 86 13.51 -11.38 -7.89
C MET A 86 12.40 -10.49 -8.47
N LEU A 87 11.62 -10.98 -9.44
CA LEU A 87 10.49 -10.24 -10.00
C LEU A 87 9.39 -10.02 -8.96
N GLN A 88 9.05 -11.04 -8.17
CA GLN A 88 8.08 -10.92 -7.06
C GLN A 88 8.55 -9.92 -6.00
N VAL A 89 9.84 -9.94 -5.64
CA VAL A 89 10.43 -8.94 -4.74
C VAL A 89 10.28 -7.53 -5.32
N ARG A 90 10.58 -7.32 -6.61
CA ARG A 90 10.46 -5.99 -7.23
C ARG A 90 9.03 -5.45 -7.18
N GLU A 91 8.05 -6.29 -7.51
CA GLU A 91 6.64 -5.92 -7.46
C GLU A 91 6.21 -5.56 -6.03
N LYS A 92 6.48 -6.45 -5.07
CA LYS A 92 6.07 -6.25 -3.69
C LYS A 92 6.80 -5.08 -3.02
N LEU A 93 8.07 -4.86 -3.38
CA LEU A 93 8.87 -3.75 -2.84
C LEU A 93 8.35 -2.41 -3.34
N LYS A 94 7.88 -2.34 -4.60
CA LYS A 94 7.20 -1.17 -5.13
C LYS A 94 5.92 -0.87 -4.34
N GLU A 95 5.07 -1.87 -4.13
CA GLU A 95 3.83 -1.73 -3.36
C GLU A 95 4.10 -1.24 -1.92
N TYR A 96 5.08 -1.84 -1.24
CA TYR A 96 5.50 -1.43 0.10
C TYR A 96 6.00 0.01 0.13
N ASN A 97 6.88 0.40 -0.79
CA ASN A 97 7.46 1.74 -0.82
C ASN A 97 6.39 2.81 -1.11
N GLU A 98 5.46 2.54 -2.02
CA GLU A 98 4.33 3.43 -2.32
C GLU A 98 3.41 3.57 -1.11
N ALA A 99 3.03 2.46 -0.46
CA ALA A 99 2.21 2.46 0.74
C ALA A 99 2.88 3.21 1.90
N LEU A 100 4.18 3.02 2.10
CA LEU A 100 4.96 3.68 3.16
C LEU A 100 5.03 5.19 2.92
N HIS A 101 5.27 5.59 1.68
CA HIS A 101 5.31 7.00 1.29
C HIS A 101 3.96 7.69 1.51
N LEU A 102 2.87 7.07 1.06
CA LEU A 102 1.51 7.57 1.26
C LEU A 102 1.17 7.68 2.75
N GLN A 103 1.46 6.64 3.53
CA GLN A 103 1.17 6.64 4.96
C GLN A 103 1.98 7.70 5.71
N HIS A 104 3.24 7.92 5.35
CA HIS A 104 4.07 8.99 5.92
C HIS A 104 3.46 10.37 5.66
N ASN A 105 2.99 10.60 4.43
CA ASN A 105 2.33 11.86 4.07
C ASN A 105 1.01 12.04 4.84
N ILE A 106 0.17 11.00 4.90
CA ILE A 106 -1.09 11.01 5.67
C ILE A 106 -0.83 11.25 7.16
N ALA A 107 0.25 10.67 7.71
CA ALA A 107 0.57 10.81 9.12
C ALA A 107 0.99 12.22 9.55
N LYS A 108 1.51 13.01 8.60
CA LYS A 108 1.86 14.42 8.81
C LYS A 108 0.67 15.36 8.72
N ILE A 109 -0.47 14.91 8.18
CA ILE A 109 -1.68 15.72 8.13
C ILE A 109 -2.16 15.97 9.56
N GLY A 110 -2.24 17.25 9.92
CA GLY A 110 -2.70 17.69 11.23
C GLY A 110 -4.15 17.29 11.49
N GLN A 111 -4.58 17.41 12.75
CA GLN A 111 -5.99 17.23 13.07
C GLN A 111 -6.84 18.31 12.40
N PRO A 112 -8.09 18.01 12.03
CA PRO A 112 -9.01 19.01 11.50
C PRO A 112 -9.16 20.20 12.44
N ASN A 113 -9.36 21.38 11.87
CA ASN A 113 -9.68 22.57 12.64
C ASN A 113 -11.00 22.35 13.39
N ARG A 114 -11.02 22.63 14.69
CA ARG A 114 -12.20 22.46 15.54
C ARG A 114 -13.42 23.26 15.07
N ARG A 115 -13.21 24.43 14.44
CA ARG A 115 -14.30 25.26 13.90
C ARG A 115 -14.96 24.58 12.70
N ASP A 116 -14.15 24.10 11.77
CA ASP A 116 -14.63 23.47 10.53
C ASP A 116 -15.30 22.13 10.83
N PHE A 117 -14.76 21.36 11.78
CA PHE A 117 -15.41 20.14 12.27
C PHE A 117 -16.79 20.42 12.89
N LYS A 118 -16.90 21.43 13.76
CA LYS A 118 -18.19 21.83 14.34
C LYS A 118 -19.17 22.36 13.29
N PHE A 119 -18.67 23.08 12.29
CA PHE A 119 -19.49 23.55 11.18
C PHE A 119 -20.07 22.36 10.41
N LEU A 120 -19.23 21.38 10.07
CA LEU A 120 -19.65 20.17 9.36
C LEU A 120 -20.74 19.41 10.12
N GLN A 121 -20.53 19.13 11.41
CA GLN A 121 -21.54 18.47 12.26
C GLN A 121 -22.88 19.21 12.27
N LYS A 122 -22.85 20.54 12.43
CA LYS A 122 -24.06 21.38 12.40
C LYS A 122 -24.75 21.35 11.04
N TRP A 123 -23.97 21.46 9.96
CA TRP A 123 -24.51 21.42 8.62
C TRP A 123 -25.22 20.10 8.34
N MET A 124 -24.66 18.97 8.81
CA MET A 124 -25.28 17.66 8.71
C MET A 124 -26.59 17.59 9.51
N SER A 125 -26.61 18.06 10.76
CA SER A 125 -27.77 17.87 11.65
C SER A 125 -28.92 18.87 11.47
N LEU A 126 -28.66 20.09 10.97
CA LEU A 126 -29.65 21.17 10.99
C LEU A 126 -30.63 21.09 9.81
N PRO A 127 -31.96 21.13 10.06
CA PRO A 127 -33.00 21.16 9.02
C PRO A 127 -32.85 22.30 8.00
N SER A 128 -32.32 23.45 8.45
CA SER A 128 -32.11 24.63 7.62
C SER A 128 -30.85 24.57 6.74
N MET A 129 -30.08 23.47 6.80
CA MET A 129 -28.82 23.29 6.09
C MET A 129 -28.81 21.96 5.31
N GLY A 130 -27.81 21.11 5.56
CA GLY A 130 -27.68 19.79 4.96
C GLY A 130 -28.84 18.89 5.38
N ASN A 131 -29.16 18.81 6.67
CA ASN A 131 -30.16 17.87 7.20
C ASN A 131 -29.97 16.45 6.63
N ILE A 132 -28.73 15.97 6.71
CA ILE A 132 -28.33 14.65 6.23
C ILE A 132 -27.92 13.77 7.40
N TYR A 133 -28.17 12.48 7.26
CA TYR A 133 -27.62 11.43 8.12
C TYR A 133 -27.16 10.28 7.23
N LEU A 134 -26.09 9.63 7.65
CA LEU A 134 -25.59 8.41 7.03
C LEU A 134 -26.15 7.21 7.78
N LEU A 135 -26.26 6.07 7.09
CA LEU A 135 -26.76 4.83 7.65
C LEU A 135 -25.68 3.77 7.49
N GLY A 136 -25.47 2.95 8.51
CA GLY A 136 -24.46 1.90 8.50
C GLY A 136 -23.38 2.12 9.55
N SER A 137 -22.29 1.35 9.43
CA SER A 137 -21.15 1.36 10.37
C SER A 137 -20.32 2.64 10.34
N ASP A 138 -20.60 3.55 9.41
CA ASP A 138 -19.96 4.85 9.25
C ASP A 138 -20.86 6.03 9.66
N SER A 139 -22.05 5.74 10.21
CA SER A 139 -23.03 6.74 10.64
C SER A 139 -22.53 7.71 11.73
N ASP A 140 -21.49 7.33 12.47
CA ASP A 140 -20.92 8.06 13.60
C ASP A 140 -19.48 8.59 13.34
N ILE A 141 -19.04 8.61 12.08
CA ILE A 141 -17.67 9.08 11.74
C ILE A 141 -17.46 10.56 12.06
N TRP A 142 -18.50 11.39 11.94
CA TRP A 142 -18.47 12.84 12.15
C TRP A 142 -19.40 13.24 13.29
#